data_AF-A0A4Y9FPX2-F1
#
_entry.id   AF-A0A4Y9FPX2-F1
#
_cell.length_a   1.000
_cell.length_b   1.000
_cell.length_c   1.000
_cell.angle_alpha   90.00
_cell.angle_beta   90.00
_cell.angle_gamma   90.00
#
_symmetry.space_group_name_H-M   'P 1'
#
loop_
_entity.id
_entity.type
_entity.pdbx_description
1 polymer ?
#
loop_
_entity_poly.entity_id
_entity_poly.type
_entity_poly.pdbx_seq_one_letter_code
_entity_poly.pdbx_strand_id
1 'polypeptide(L)' 'MGRGRQKAKHTKLARELKSFSPTVNYSALERELAHPSDENDYVDKWADLYGDESDEDEDEYQPQQA' A
#
# COMPACT_ATOMS: atom_id res chain seq x y z
N MET A 1 20.44 -17.52 -34.43
CA MET A 1 20.62 -18.69 -33.52
C MET A 1 20.60 -18.38 -32.01
N GLY A 2 20.48 -17.12 -31.55
CA GLY A 2 20.61 -16.78 -30.11
C GLY A 2 19.33 -16.76 -29.25
N ARG A 3 18.14 -16.83 -29.85
CA ARG A 3 16.86 -16.61 -29.13
C ARG A 3 16.51 -17.72 -28.13
N GLY A 4 16.82 -18.99 -28.42
CA GLY A 4 16.52 -20.11 -27.52
C GLY A 4 17.30 -20.05 -26.21
N ARG A 5 18.57 -19.63 -26.27
CA ARG A 5 19.43 -19.47 -25.09
C ARG A 5 18.98 -18.30 -24.21
N GLN A 6 18.56 -17.20 -24.82
CA GLN A 6 17.95 -16.08 -24.09
C GLN A 6 16.66 -16.54 -23.40
N LYS A 7 15.75 -17.21 -24.13
CA LYS A 7 14.50 -17.73 -23.56
C LYS A 7 14.74 -18.64 -22.35
N ALA A 8 15.70 -19.56 -22.43
CA ALA A 8 16.06 -20.44 -21.33
C ALA A 8 16.64 -19.69 -20.11
N LYS A 9 17.47 -18.65 -20.34
CA LYS A 9 17.99 -17.80 -19.26
C LYS A 9 16.87 -17.01 -18.58
N HIS A 10 15.95 -16.43 -19.36
CA HIS A 10 14.83 -15.66 -18.82
C HIS A 10 13.84 -16.53 -18.04
N THR A 11 13.52 -17.74 -18.50
CA THR A 11 12.65 -18.66 -17.74
C THR A 11 13.30 -19.10 -16.42
N LYS A 12 14.62 -19.28 -16.39
CA LYS A 12 15.34 -19.56 -15.14
C LYS A 12 15.26 -18.40 -14.17
N LEU A 13 15.60 -17.18 -14.61
CA LEU A 13 15.48 -15.96 -13.80
C LEU A 13 14.05 -15.73 -13.31
N ALA A 14 13.06 -15.92 -14.17
CA ALA A 14 11.65 -15.76 -13.78
C ALA A 14 11.23 -16.75 -12.70
N ARG A 15 11.75 -17.98 -12.72
CA ARG A 15 11.50 -18.95 -11.66
C ARG A 15 12.18 -18.52 -10.36
N GLU A 16 13.45 -18.12 -10.43
CA GLU A 16 14.20 -17.62 -9.27
C GLU A 16 13.48 -16.43 -8.64
N LEU A 17 13.05 -15.45 -9.43
CA LEU A 17 12.29 -14.28 -8.98
C LEU A 17 10.94 -14.65 -8.35
N LYS A 18 10.23 -15.66 -8.89
CA LYS A 18 8.97 -16.13 -8.31
C LYS A 18 9.15 -16.80 -6.94
N SER A 19 10.26 -17.51 -6.75
CA SER A 19 10.62 -18.14 -5.47
C SER A 19 11.39 -17.21 -4.54
N PHE A 20 11.82 -16.04 -5.03
CA PHE A 20 12.63 -15.11 -4.25
C PHE A 20 11.75 -14.44 -3.21
N SER A 21 11.97 -14.82 -1.96
CA SER A 21 11.50 -14.07 -0.81
C SER A 21 12.71 -13.27 -0.28
N PRO A 22 12.67 -11.93 -0.30
CA PRO A 22 13.74 -11.12 0.29
C PRO A 22 13.87 -11.46 1.77
N THR A 23 15.10 -11.56 2.26
CA THR A 23 15.34 -11.65 3.70
C THR A 23 15.07 -10.29 4.34
N VAL A 24 14.10 -10.22 5.23
CA VAL A 24 13.78 -8.99 5.98
C VAL A 24 14.80 -8.81 7.10
N ASN A 25 15.38 -7.61 7.21
CA ASN A 25 16.24 -7.29 8.33
C ASN A 25 15.39 -6.86 9.54
N TYR A 26 15.07 -7.84 10.41
CA TYR A 26 14.26 -7.60 11.61
C TYR A 26 14.90 -6.58 12.57
N SER A 27 16.23 -6.55 12.69
CA SER A 27 16.90 -5.58 13.56
C SER A 27 16.72 -4.13 13.10
N ALA A 28 16.65 -3.90 11.79
CA ALA A 28 16.36 -2.57 11.24
C ALA A 28 14.90 -2.17 11.50
N LEU A 29 13.96 -3.10 11.30
CA LEU A 29 12.53 -2.89 11.54
C LEU A 29 12.23 -2.57 13.01
N GLU A 30 12.82 -3.33 13.94
CA GLU A 30 12.65 -3.09 15.37
C GLU A 30 13.13 -1.70 15.77
N ARG A 31 14.27 -1.25 15.23
CA ARG A 31 14.79 0.09 15.48
C ARG A 31 13.86 1.18 14.96
N GLU A 32 13.26 0.98 13.79
CA GLU A 32 12.27 1.92 13.23
C GLU A 32 11.00 1.99 14.10
N LEU A 33 10.52 0.84 14.59
CA LEU A 33 9.35 0.74 15.46
C LEU A 33 9.60 1.22 16.89
N ALA A 34 10.84 1.13 17.38
CA ALA A 34 11.19 1.53 18.75
C ALA A 34 11.37 3.05 18.91
N HIS A 35 11.26 3.84 17.84
CA HIS A 35 11.20 5.28 17.96
C HIS A 35 9.91 5.68 18.70
N PRO A 36 9.99 6.55 19.73
CA PRO A 36 8.79 7.06 20.39
C PRO A 36 7.94 7.77 19.34
N SER A 37 6.73 7.25 19.09
CA SER A 37 5.76 7.89 18.22
C SER A 37 5.39 9.24 18.82
N ASP A 38 5.49 10.29 18.00
CA ASP A 38 5.01 11.61 18.37
C ASP A 38 3.47 11.57 18.36
N GLU A 39 2.81 12.31 19.27
CA GLU A 39 1.34 12.36 19.32
C GLU A 39 0.73 12.81 17.97
N ASN A 40 1.53 13.54 17.18
CA ASN A 40 1.20 14.02 15.84
C ASN A 40 1.16 12.94 14.74
N ASP A 41 1.70 11.73 14.97
CA ASP A 41 1.69 10.66 13.96
C ASP A 41 0.31 9.97 13.81
N TYR A 42 -0.54 10.11 14.83
CA TYR A 42 -1.91 9.59 14.82
C TYR A 42 -2.92 10.58 14.20
N VAL A 43 -2.50 11.80 13.92
CA VAL A 43 -3.31 12.80 13.22
C VAL A 43 -3.23 12.52 11.72
N ASP A 44 -4.38 12.35 11.08
CA ASP A 44 -4.43 12.19 9.62
C ASP A 44 -3.95 13.47 8.94
N LYS A 45 -2.76 13.41 8.34
CA LYS A 45 -2.07 14.53 7.67
C LYS A 45 -2.86 15.06 6.47
N TRP A 46 -3.88 14.33 6.01
CA TRP A 46 -4.70 14.66 4.86
C TRP A 46 -6.13 15.05 5.24
N ALA A 47 -6.51 15.01 6.53
CA ALA A 47 -7.84 15.39 6.98
C ALA A 47 -8.21 16.82 6.54
N ASP A 48 -7.26 17.76 6.61
CA ASP A 48 -7.45 19.15 6.21
C ASP A 48 -7.64 19.34 4.70
N LEU A 49 -7.27 18.35 3.86
CA LEU A 49 -7.44 18.42 2.41
C LEU A 49 -8.86 18.08 1.95
N TYR A 50 -9.65 17.42 2.79
CA TYR A 50 -10.98 16.89 2.47
C TYR A 50 -12.07 17.33 3.47
N GLY A 51 -11.72 18.11 4.50
CA GLY A 51 -12.55 18.40 5.67
C GLY A 51 -13.71 19.39 5.50
N ASP A 52 -14.30 19.53 4.31
CA ASP A 52 -15.49 20.39 4.11
C ASP A 52 -16.42 19.93 2.97
N GLU A 53 -16.04 18.96 2.13
CA GLU A 53 -16.86 18.55 0.97
C GLU A 53 -17.68 17.26 1.21
N SER A 54 -17.71 16.74 2.44
CA SER A 54 -18.41 15.48 2.77
C SER A 54 -19.76 15.67 3.50
N ASP A 55 -20.09 16.89 3.92
CA ASP A 55 -21.28 17.21 4.72
C ASP A 55 -22.43 17.83 3.89
N GLU A 56 -22.31 17.93 2.55
CA GLU A 56 -23.35 18.52 1.68
C GLU A 56 -24.21 17.52 0.89
N ASP A 57 -23.92 16.21 0.94
CA ASP A 57 -24.69 15.18 0.21
C ASP A 57 -25.53 14.28 1.15
N GLU A 58 -26.17 14.87 2.17
CA GLU A 58 -27.32 14.24 2.84
C GLU A 58 -28.55 14.37 1.92
N ASP A 59 -28.57 13.58 0.83
CA ASP A 59 -29.70 13.47 -0.09
C ASP A 59 -30.98 13.07 0.69
N GLU A 60 -31.88 14.03 0.84
CA GLU A 60 -33.20 13.92 1.46
C GLU A 60 -34.05 12.86 0.75
N TYR A 61 -34.02 11.61 1.22
CA TYR A 61 -34.86 10.54 0.71
C TYR A 61 -36.30 10.67 1.26
N GLN A 62 -37.16 11.42 0.58
CA GLN A 62 -38.58 11.51 0.93
C GLN A 62 -39.35 10.27 0.41
N PRO A 63 -39.89 9.40 1.28
CA PRO A 63 -40.73 8.29 0.85
C PRO A 63 -42.09 8.83 0.41
N GLN A 64 -42.40 8.74 -0.89
CA GLN A 64 -43.72 9.07 -1.41
C GLN A 64 -44.76 8.07 -0.86
N GLN A 65 -45.74 8.60 -0.14
CA GLN A 65 -46.82 7.83 0.49
C GLN A 65 -47.70 7.16 -0.58
N ALA A 66 -48.13 5.93 -0.28
CA ALA A 66 -48.91 5.03 -1.13
C ALA A 66 -50.37 5.45 -1.30
#